data_AF-A0AAU5GY78-F1
#
_entry.id   AF-A0AAU5GY78-F1
#
_cell.length_a   1.000
_cell.length_b   1.000
_cell.length_c   1.000
_cell.angle_alpha   90.00
_cell.angle_beta   90.00
_cell.angle_gamma   90.00
#
_symmetry.space_group_name_H-M   'P 1'
#
loop_
_entity.id
_entity.type
_entity.pdbx_description
1 polymer ?
#
loop_
_entity_poly.entity_id
_entity_poly.type
_entity_poly.pdbx_seq_one_letter_code
_entity_poly.pdbx_strand_id
1 'polypeptide(L)'
;MTSAPQAQTAPYGLESIRIVSPYKDGFAQVAHLSWAGPNNPGDASLYIRPYVGVGWTAKGSVDTALAPNAASAVAAERHRNARFDQAKLSLHHTGQTHAYIGPHKAKYRLPPVKGLALDDPSGGHIATITCFDLAGLPLLGRPLSSTPPHIEFVVPAPGQGTAKLNVALFSGTDEQAMRARYPFLQGTALLRFDRENMPTPLFFGLRSGYAPGPQQSTPGVVVVGGWGAGASVDDPIPMVSVWVGPDEVGLDPGLEAK
;
A
#
# COMPACT_ATOMS: atom_id res chain seq x y z
N MET A 1 21.41 -38.22 12.62
CA MET A 1 20.81 -36.90 12.89
C MET A 1 21.06 -36.04 11.67
N THR A 2 20.07 -35.89 10.80
CA THR A 2 20.16 -35.04 9.61
C THR A 2 19.80 -33.62 10.02
N SER A 3 20.80 -32.73 9.98
CA SER A 3 20.60 -31.30 10.17
C SER A 3 19.64 -30.77 9.11
N ALA A 4 18.63 -30.01 9.55
CA ALA A 4 17.75 -29.29 8.64
C ALA A 4 18.58 -28.36 7.75
N PRO A 5 18.26 -28.24 6.45
CA PRO A 5 18.96 -27.30 5.57
C PRO A 5 18.82 -25.89 6.14
N GLN A 6 19.97 -25.25 6.39
CA GLN A 6 20.01 -23.83 6.74
C GLN A 6 19.28 -23.05 5.66
N ALA A 7 18.24 -22.31 6.05
CA ALA A 7 17.58 -21.35 5.18
C ALA A 7 18.66 -20.41 4.65
N GLN A 8 18.92 -20.46 3.34
CA GLN A 8 19.73 -19.46 2.67
C GLN A 8 19.02 -18.12 2.85
N THR A 9 19.46 -17.33 3.82
CA THR A 9 19.13 -15.90 3.87
C THR A 9 19.57 -15.32 2.53
N ALA A 10 18.64 -14.72 1.80
CA ALA A 10 18.96 -13.99 0.59
C ALA A 10 20.16 -13.05 0.87
N PRO A 11 21.09 -12.87 -0.09
CA PRO A 11 22.28 -12.05 0.10
C PRO A 11 21.97 -10.58 0.48
N TYR A 12 20.73 -10.17 0.26
CA TYR A 12 20.14 -8.88 0.64
C TYR A 12 18.89 -9.20 1.49
N GLY A 13 18.62 -8.42 2.54
CA GLY A 13 17.58 -8.72 3.55
C GLY A 13 16.13 -8.79 3.03
N LEU A 14 15.20 -8.10 3.70
CA LEU A 14 13.80 -8.10 3.30
C LEU A 14 13.57 -7.17 2.09
N GLU A 15 13.19 -7.72 0.94
CA GLU A 15 12.91 -6.92 -0.27
C GLU A 15 11.42 -6.67 -0.54
N SER A 16 10.55 -7.52 0.01
CA SER A 16 9.11 -7.41 -0.23
C SER A 16 8.29 -8.15 0.84
N ILE A 17 7.06 -7.69 1.08
CA ILE A 17 6.07 -8.36 1.92
C ILE A 17 4.73 -8.45 1.20
N ARG A 18 3.98 -9.53 1.43
CA ARG A 18 2.60 -9.66 0.97
C ARG A 18 1.64 -9.44 2.13
N ILE A 19 0.71 -8.51 1.97
CA ILE A 19 -0.39 -8.30 2.90
C ILE A 19 -1.51 -9.27 2.51
N VAL A 20 -1.85 -10.16 3.43
CA VAL A 20 -2.89 -11.16 3.23
C VAL A 20 -3.90 -11.14 4.37
N SER A 21 -5.13 -11.58 4.13
CA SER A 21 -6.19 -11.64 5.15
C SER A 21 -6.88 -13.00 5.11
N PRO A 22 -7.24 -13.60 6.25
CA PRO A 22 -8.04 -14.82 6.29
C PRO A 22 -9.34 -14.66 5.48
N TYR A 23 -9.65 -15.63 4.63
CA TYR A 23 -10.89 -15.67 3.86
C TYR A 23 -11.22 -17.10 3.43
N LYS A 24 -12.38 -17.60 3.86
CA LYS A 24 -12.78 -19.02 3.69
C LYS A 24 -11.64 -19.94 4.18
N ASP A 25 -11.23 -20.91 3.37
CA ASP A 25 -10.21 -21.91 3.73
C ASP A 25 -8.77 -21.47 3.39
N GLY A 26 -8.54 -20.18 3.14
CA GLY A 26 -7.22 -19.67 2.76
C GLY A 26 -7.01 -18.21 3.11
N PHE A 27 -6.07 -17.57 2.40
CA PHE A 27 -5.73 -16.18 2.61
C PHE A 27 -5.94 -15.39 1.32
N ALA A 28 -6.83 -14.40 1.34
CA ALA A 28 -6.97 -13.46 0.23
C ALA A 28 -5.74 -12.54 0.19
N GLN A 29 -5.15 -12.37 -0.99
CA GLN A 29 -4.03 -11.45 -1.18
C GLN A 29 -4.57 -10.03 -1.38
N VAL A 30 -4.17 -9.09 -0.52
CA VAL A 30 -4.69 -7.71 -0.50
C VAL A 30 -3.75 -6.77 -1.25
N ALA A 31 -2.48 -6.76 -0.85
CA ALA A 31 -1.46 -5.94 -1.50
C ALA A 31 -0.07 -6.57 -1.39
N HIS A 32 0.84 -6.16 -2.27
CA HIS A 32 2.26 -6.50 -2.23
C HIS A 32 3.06 -5.22 -2.08
N LEU A 33 3.85 -5.15 -1.01
CA LEU A 33 4.79 -4.08 -0.77
C LEU A 33 6.17 -4.55 -1.24
N SER A 34 6.88 -3.71 -1.99
CA SER A 34 8.29 -3.94 -2.28
C SER A 34 9.05 -2.63 -2.17
N TRP A 35 10.35 -2.72 -1.96
CA TRP A 35 11.21 -1.54 -1.91
C TRP A 35 12.11 -1.48 -3.15
N ALA A 36 12.79 -0.34 -3.35
CA ALA A 36 13.84 -0.24 -4.36
C ALA A 36 14.90 -1.34 -4.17
N GLY A 37 15.40 -1.88 -5.28
CA GLY A 37 16.42 -2.92 -5.25
C GLY A 37 17.74 -2.39 -4.67
N PRO A 38 18.64 -3.29 -4.23
CA PRO A 38 19.96 -2.90 -3.72
C PRO A 38 20.84 -2.21 -4.76
N ASN A 39 20.50 -2.30 -6.05
CA ASN A 39 21.18 -1.63 -7.15
C ASN A 39 20.90 -0.13 -7.26
N ASN A 40 20.07 0.44 -6.39
CA ASN A 40 19.88 1.88 -6.25
C ASN A 40 20.25 2.32 -4.82
N PRO A 41 21.55 2.44 -4.50
CA PRO A 41 22.00 2.78 -3.15
C PRO A 41 21.48 4.17 -2.75
N GLY A 42 20.97 4.30 -1.53
CA GLY A 42 20.33 5.52 -1.03
C GLY A 42 18.85 5.68 -1.38
N ASP A 43 18.27 4.80 -2.20
CA ASP A 43 16.84 4.84 -2.52
C ASP A 43 16.04 3.91 -1.61
N ALA A 44 15.23 4.49 -0.72
CA ALA A 44 14.30 3.77 0.14
C ALA A 44 12.85 3.78 -0.37
N SER A 45 12.64 4.01 -1.67
CA SER A 45 11.31 4.05 -2.29
C SER A 45 10.49 2.78 -1.99
N LEU A 46 9.22 3.00 -1.67
CA LEU A 46 8.22 1.97 -1.41
C LEU A 46 7.24 1.90 -2.58
N TYR A 47 7.00 0.68 -3.06
CA TYR A 47 6.05 0.37 -4.12
C TYR A 47 4.92 -0.48 -3.55
N ILE A 48 3.68 -0.01 -3.72
CA ILE A 48 2.48 -0.68 -3.22
C ILE A 48 1.65 -1.14 -4.41
N ARG A 49 1.46 -2.45 -4.52
CA ARG A 49 0.68 -3.09 -5.60
C ARG A 49 -0.57 -3.72 -5.02
N PRO A 50 -1.77 -3.19 -5.28
CA PRO A 50 -2.98 -3.90 -4.92
C PRO A 50 -3.10 -5.20 -5.74
N TYR A 51 -3.58 -6.26 -5.13
CA TYR A 51 -3.92 -7.48 -5.88
C TYR A 51 -5.20 -7.27 -6.70
N VAL A 52 -5.23 -7.89 -7.87
CA VAL A 52 -6.26 -7.66 -8.88
C VAL A 52 -7.01 -8.97 -9.14
N GLY A 53 -8.33 -8.94 -8.98
CA GLY A 53 -9.21 -10.06 -9.35
C GLY A 53 -9.35 -10.23 -10.86
N VAL A 54 -9.89 -11.37 -11.28
CA VAL A 54 -10.04 -11.70 -12.71
C VAL A 54 -11.01 -10.71 -13.38
N GLY A 55 -10.59 -10.11 -14.50
CA GLY A 55 -11.40 -9.17 -15.28
C GLY A 55 -11.57 -7.79 -14.64
N TRP A 56 -10.86 -7.50 -13.54
CA TRP A 56 -10.94 -6.20 -12.89
C TRP A 56 -10.26 -5.09 -13.71
N THR A 57 -10.64 -3.86 -13.40
CA THR A 57 -10.13 -2.63 -13.97
C THR A 57 -9.31 -1.90 -12.92
N ALA A 58 -8.24 -1.25 -13.36
CA ALA A 58 -7.52 -0.28 -12.56
C ALA A 58 -8.03 1.12 -12.91
N LYS A 59 -8.28 1.93 -11.89
CA LYS A 59 -8.50 3.36 -11.98
C LYS A 59 -7.46 4.05 -11.09
N GLY A 60 -7.21 5.32 -11.32
CA GLY A 60 -6.41 6.09 -10.39
C GLY A 60 -6.67 7.57 -10.53
N SER A 61 -6.39 8.30 -9.47
CA SER A 61 -6.58 9.74 -9.44
C SER A 61 -5.40 10.47 -8.82
N VAL A 62 -5.26 11.74 -9.19
CA VAL A 62 -4.40 12.71 -8.50
C VAL A 62 -5.30 13.82 -7.98
N ASP A 63 -5.34 13.95 -6.66
CA ASP A 63 -6.24 14.82 -5.93
C ASP A 63 -5.45 15.63 -4.90
N THR A 64 -6.05 16.68 -4.32
CA THR A 64 -5.50 17.31 -3.12
C THR A 64 -6.39 16.94 -1.95
N ALA A 65 -5.85 16.33 -0.89
CA ALA A 65 -6.53 16.28 0.39
C ALA A 65 -6.65 17.71 0.88
N LEU A 66 -7.88 18.22 0.89
CA LEU A 66 -8.18 19.52 1.47
C LEU A 66 -8.79 19.31 2.86
N ALA A 67 -8.82 20.37 3.66
CA ALA A 67 -9.58 20.38 4.91
C ALA A 67 -11.02 19.86 4.68
N PRO A 68 -11.69 19.28 5.70
CA PRO A 68 -12.95 18.54 5.55
C PRO A 68 -14.11 19.23 4.79
N ASN A 69 -14.03 20.55 4.54
CA ASN A 69 -15.06 21.37 3.91
C ASN A 69 -14.66 21.98 2.57
N ALA A 70 -13.53 21.59 1.98
CA ALA A 70 -13.02 22.19 0.76
C ALA A 70 -13.18 21.24 -0.44
N ALA A 71 -13.62 21.80 -1.58
CA ALA A 71 -13.84 21.06 -2.82
C ALA A 71 -12.57 21.04 -3.68
N SER A 72 -12.25 19.89 -4.29
CA SER A 72 -11.15 19.72 -5.25
C SER A 72 -11.66 19.11 -6.55
N ALA A 73 -11.04 19.49 -7.67
CA ALA A 73 -11.13 18.71 -8.90
C ALA A 73 -10.31 17.43 -8.74
N VAL A 74 -10.84 16.32 -9.25
CA VAL A 74 -10.21 14.99 -9.23
C VAL A 74 -9.89 14.60 -10.66
N ALA A 75 -8.61 14.43 -11.00
CA ALA A 75 -8.21 13.93 -12.31
C ALA A 75 -8.12 12.40 -12.23
N ALA A 76 -9.06 11.69 -12.87
CA ALA A 76 -9.12 10.23 -12.83
C ALA A 76 -8.89 9.58 -14.21
N GLU A 77 -8.08 8.53 -14.25
CA GLU A 77 -7.83 7.71 -15.44
C GLU A 77 -8.23 6.24 -15.22
N ARG A 78 -8.40 5.48 -16.31
CA ARG A 78 -8.86 4.07 -16.28
C ARG A 78 -8.11 3.15 -17.23
N HIS A 79 -7.86 1.92 -16.79
CA HIS A 79 -7.30 0.81 -17.56
C HIS A 79 -8.06 -0.50 -17.29
N ARG A 80 -8.75 -1.02 -18.31
CA ARG A 80 -9.52 -2.27 -18.21
C ARG A 80 -8.63 -3.51 -18.24
N ASN A 81 -9.11 -4.61 -17.67
CA ASN A 81 -8.41 -5.90 -17.62
C ASN A 81 -7.00 -5.78 -17.02
N ALA A 82 -6.92 -5.03 -15.93
CA ALA A 82 -5.68 -4.81 -15.22
C ALA A 82 -5.09 -6.14 -14.76
N ARG A 83 -3.76 -6.23 -14.80
CA ARG A 83 -3.03 -7.37 -14.26
C ARG A 83 -2.32 -6.95 -12.98
N PHE A 84 -2.09 -7.92 -12.09
CA PHE A 84 -1.19 -7.72 -10.97
C PHE A 84 0.17 -7.17 -11.45
N ASP A 85 0.80 -6.34 -10.63
CA ASP A 85 2.06 -5.60 -10.90
C ASP A 85 1.96 -4.46 -11.93
N GLN A 86 0.85 -4.33 -12.67
CA GLN A 86 0.64 -3.18 -13.57
C GLN A 86 0.12 -1.96 -12.83
N ALA A 87 -0.87 -2.15 -11.95
CA ALA A 87 -1.34 -1.09 -11.07
C ALA A 87 -0.43 -0.98 -9.84
N LYS A 88 0.17 0.19 -9.61
CA LYS A 88 1.03 0.43 -8.44
C LYS A 88 1.06 1.89 -8.03
N LEU A 89 1.14 2.13 -6.72
CA LEU A 89 1.53 3.41 -6.14
C LEU A 89 3.03 3.36 -5.82
N SER A 90 3.78 4.37 -6.26
CA SER A 90 5.22 4.53 -6.01
C SER A 90 5.44 5.73 -5.09
N LEU A 91 5.90 5.47 -3.87
CA LEU A 91 6.30 6.47 -2.87
C LEU A 91 7.82 6.55 -2.87
N HIS A 92 8.38 7.66 -3.37
CA HIS A 92 9.83 7.82 -3.43
C HIS A 92 10.37 8.36 -2.12
N HIS A 93 11.60 7.97 -1.75
CA HIS A 93 12.27 8.46 -0.53
C HIS A 93 12.26 10.00 -0.45
N THR A 94 12.43 10.67 -1.58
CA THR A 94 12.41 12.14 -1.74
C THR A 94 11.05 12.82 -1.53
N GLY A 95 9.98 12.05 -1.30
CA GLY A 95 8.60 12.54 -1.18
C GLY A 95 7.86 12.68 -2.51
N GLN A 96 8.52 12.45 -3.65
CA GLN A 96 7.82 12.33 -4.92
C GLN A 96 6.91 11.10 -4.88
N THR A 97 5.65 11.25 -5.28
CA THR A 97 4.70 10.14 -5.36
C THR A 97 4.06 10.11 -6.74
N HIS A 98 3.88 8.92 -7.30
CA HIS A 98 3.12 8.75 -8.53
C HIS A 98 2.52 7.36 -8.60
N ALA A 99 1.56 7.17 -9.51
CA ALA A 99 0.93 5.88 -9.73
C ALA A 99 1.05 5.44 -11.19
N TYR A 100 1.00 4.13 -11.38
CA TYR A 100 0.64 3.52 -12.64
C TYR A 100 -0.71 2.84 -12.48
N ILE A 101 -1.59 3.02 -13.46
CA ILE A 101 -2.87 2.31 -13.56
C ILE A 101 -2.81 1.16 -14.58
N GLY A 102 -1.65 0.90 -15.18
CA GLY A 102 -1.47 -0.09 -16.25
C GLY A 102 0.01 -0.38 -16.47
N PRO A 103 0.38 -1.06 -17.58
CA PRO A 103 1.79 -1.38 -17.87
C PRO A 103 2.74 -0.19 -17.69
N HIS A 104 3.99 -0.46 -17.33
CA HIS A 104 5.01 0.57 -17.08
C HIS A 104 5.37 1.37 -18.36
N LYS A 105 4.51 2.32 -18.73
CA LYS A 105 4.59 3.18 -19.91
C LYS A 105 4.04 4.56 -19.54
N ALA A 106 4.57 5.61 -20.16
CA ALA A 106 4.21 7.00 -19.87
C ALA A 106 2.70 7.26 -19.88
N LYS A 107 1.96 6.69 -20.86
CA LYS A 107 0.50 6.86 -20.99
C LYS A 107 -0.35 6.22 -19.89
N TYR A 108 0.24 5.41 -19.01
CA TYR A 108 -0.45 4.79 -17.87
C TYR A 108 0.06 5.34 -16.54
N ARG A 109 0.97 6.32 -16.59
CA ARG A 109 1.57 6.95 -15.43
C ARG A 109 0.78 8.22 -15.13
N LEU A 110 0.19 8.28 -13.94
CA LEU A 110 -0.44 9.50 -13.48
C LEU A 110 0.61 10.59 -13.22
N PRO A 111 0.24 11.88 -13.33
CA PRO A 111 1.11 12.98 -12.96
C PRO A 111 1.70 12.78 -11.56
N PRO A 112 3.02 13.00 -11.36
CA PRO A 112 3.59 12.88 -10.03
C PRO A 112 3.16 14.06 -9.16
N VAL A 113 3.02 13.81 -7.87
CA VAL A 113 2.89 14.82 -6.83
C VAL A 113 4.13 14.83 -5.95
N LYS A 114 4.27 15.86 -5.13
CA LYS A 114 5.37 15.97 -4.16
C LYS A 114 4.81 16.24 -2.77
N GLY A 115 4.97 15.27 -1.89
CA GLY A 115 4.77 15.42 -0.45
C GLY A 115 6.09 15.56 0.27
N LEU A 116 6.09 15.22 1.56
CA LEU A 116 7.29 15.17 2.38
C LEU A 116 8.05 13.86 2.19
N ALA A 117 9.36 13.91 2.46
CA ALA A 117 10.23 12.75 2.39
C ALA A 117 9.83 11.67 3.40
N LEU A 118 10.23 10.43 3.13
CA LEU A 118 9.88 9.29 3.99
C LEU A 118 10.66 9.25 5.31
N ASP A 119 11.71 10.06 5.44
CA ASP A 119 12.74 10.00 6.47
C ASP A 119 12.55 10.98 7.63
N ASP A 120 11.33 11.48 7.86
CA ASP A 120 10.99 12.23 9.07
C ASP A 120 11.36 11.43 10.33
N PRO A 121 12.12 11.99 11.29
CA PRO A 121 12.55 11.27 12.49
C PRO A 121 11.38 10.72 13.32
N SER A 122 10.37 11.54 13.58
CA SER A 122 9.21 11.16 14.39
C SER A 122 8.27 10.19 13.65
N GLY A 123 8.46 10.10 12.34
CA GLY A 123 7.69 9.32 11.42
C GLY A 123 6.24 9.73 11.30
N GLY A 124 5.54 9.08 10.38
CA GLY A 124 4.12 9.24 10.24
C GLY A 124 3.52 8.45 9.12
N HIS A 125 2.22 8.61 8.98
CA HIS A 125 1.42 7.93 7.98
C HIS A 125 1.97 8.28 6.60
N ILE A 126 2.02 7.34 5.65
CA ILE A 126 2.51 7.59 4.28
C ILE A 126 1.59 7.04 3.19
N ALA A 127 0.80 6.01 3.52
CA ALA A 127 -0.22 5.46 2.64
C ALA A 127 -1.26 4.66 3.42
N THR A 128 -2.47 4.59 2.87
CA THR A 128 -3.55 3.68 3.31
C THR A 128 -3.89 2.72 2.18
N ILE A 129 -4.06 1.45 2.54
CA ILE A 129 -4.62 0.40 1.69
C ILE A 129 -5.98 0.04 2.27
N THR A 130 -7.04 0.19 1.48
CA THR A 130 -8.40 -0.15 1.86
C THR A 130 -8.92 -1.25 0.94
N CYS A 131 -9.41 -2.33 1.52
CA CYS A 131 -10.10 -3.40 0.81
C CYS A 131 -11.58 -3.41 1.22
N PHE A 132 -12.48 -3.29 0.24
CA PHE A 132 -13.93 -3.17 0.45
C PHE A 132 -14.68 -4.51 0.48
N ASP A 133 -14.09 -5.55 -0.10
CA ASP A 133 -14.54 -6.94 0.05
C ASP A 133 -13.35 -7.85 -0.29
N LEU A 134 -13.15 -8.90 0.51
CA LEU A 134 -12.13 -9.90 0.24
C LEU A 134 -12.55 -10.86 -0.88
N ALA A 135 -13.83 -10.90 -1.23
CA ALA A 135 -14.33 -11.70 -2.34
C ALA A 135 -13.73 -11.27 -3.69
N GLY A 136 -13.41 -12.25 -4.54
CA GLY A 136 -12.86 -12.00 -5.87
C GLY A 136 -11.35 -11.67 -5.91
N LEU A 137 -10.72 -11.44 -4.75
CA LEU A 137 -9.26 -11.38 -4.66
C LEU A 137 -8.62 -12.77 -4.86
N PRO A 138 -7.44 -12.84 -5.47
CA PRO A 138 -6.72 -14.10 -5.64
C PRO A 138 -6.26 -14.65 -4.29
N LEU A 139 -6.58 -15.92 -4.01
CA LEU A 139 -6.13 -16.61 -2.81
C LEU A 139 -4.62 -16.93 -2.89
N LEU A 140 -3.97 -16.92 -1.73
CA LEU A 140 -2.62 -17.41 -1.55
C LEU A 140 -2.63 -18.93 -1.76
N GLY A 141 -2.25 -19.38 -2.96
CA GLY A 141 -2.21 -20.80 -3.34
C GLY A 141 -1.07 -21.61 -2.71
N ARG A 142 -0.55 -21.18 -1.56
CA ARG A 142 0.55 -21.83 -0.82
C ARG A 142 0.47 -21.53 0.68
N PRO A 143 1.16 -22.29 1.54
CA PRO A 143 1.27 -21.97 2.95
C PRO A 143 1.90 -20.58 3.20
N LEU A 144 1.58 -20.00 4.36
CA LEU A 144 2.24 -18.81 4.87
C LEU A 144 3.74 -19.08 5.03
N SER A 145 4.53 -18.05 4.74
CA SER A 145 5.96 -18.02 4.93
C SER A 145 6.34 -16.75 5.69
N SER A 146 7.27 -16.91 6.62
CA SER A 146 7.87 -15.81 7.38
C SER A 146 9.32 -15.55 6.96
N THR A 147 9.79 -16.23 5.90
CA THR A 147 11.16 -16.12 5.41
C THR A 147 11.23 -15.36 4.08
N PRO A 148 12.25 -14.52 3.87
CA PRO A 148 12.52 -13.92 2.56
C PRO A 148 12.69 -14.98 1.47
N PRO A 149 12.31 -14.68 0.21
CA PRO A 149 11.71 -13.41 -0.27
C PRO A 149 10.18 -13.37 -0.11
N HIS A 150 9.59 -14.32 0.61
CA HIS A 150 8.16 -14.59 0.65
C HIS A 150 7.62 -14.40 2.05
N ILE A 151 7.65 -13.16 2.56
CA ILE A 151 7.07 -12.85 3.87
C ILE A 151 5.60 -12.46 3.71
N GLU A 152 4.71 -13.18 4.38
CA GLU A 152 3.29 -12.84 4.50
C GLU A 152 3.00 -12.10 5.81
N PHE A 153 2.48 -10.88 5.70
CA PHE A 153 1.92 -10.13 6.80
C PHE A 153 0.40 -10.37 6.86
N VAL A 154 -0.02 -11.16 7.84
CA VAL A 154 -1.43 -11.51 8.04
C VAL A 154 -2.14 -10.37 8.78
N VAL A 155 -3.09 -9.74 8.10
CA VAL A 155 -3.97 -8.76 8.71
C VAL A 155 -5.20 -9.47 9.26
N PRO A 156 -5.54 -9.30 10.56
CA PRO A 156 -6.67 -9.98 11.16
C PRO A 156 -7.99 -9.43 10.58
N ALA A 157 -8.81 -10.34 10.08
CA ALA A 157 -10.20 -10.10 9.74
C ALA A 157 -11.00 -11.39 10.00
N PRO A 158 -12.29 -11.30 10.41
CA PRO A 158 -13.13 -12.48 10.66
C PRO A 158 -13.46 -13.29 9.40
N GLY A 159 -12.90 -12.94 8.24
CA GLY A 159 -13.21 -13.57 6.96
C GLY A 159 -14.60 -13.13 6.48
N GLN A 160 -15.57 -14.04 6.50
CA GLN A 160 -16.96 -13.71 6.17
C GLN A 160 -17.52 -12.68 7.16
N GLY A 161 -18.18 -11.63 6.65
CA GLY A 161 -18.69 -10.52 7.47
C GLY A 161 -17.72 -9.36 7.68
N THR A 162 -16.60 -9.35 6.96
CA THR A 162 -15.71 -8.17 6.88
C THR A 162 -16.20 -7.22 5.79
N ALA A 163 -16.80 -6.10 6.18
CA ALA A 163 -17.29 -5.08 5.24
C ALA A 163 -16.18 -4.19 4.70
N LYS A 164 -15.09 -4.02 5.46
CA LYS A 164 -13.94 -3.21 5.06
C LYS A 164 -12.70 -3.64 5.83
N LEU A 165 -11.57 -3.69 5.17
CA LEU A 165 -10.25 -3.84 5.77
C LEU A 165 -9.41 -2.60 5.45
N ASN A 166 -8.72 -2.05 6.44
CA ASN A 166 -7.81 -0.93 6.27
C ASN A 166 -6.43 -1.29 6.81
N VAL A 167 -5.39 -0.92 6.06
CA VAL A 167 -3.99 -1.00 6.47
C VAL A 167 -3.38 0.37 6.26
N ALA A 168 -2.98 1.02 7.34
CA ALA A 168 -2.23 2.27 7.32
C ALA A 168 -0.73 1.95 7.46
N LEU A 169 0.07 2.54 6.58
CA LEU A 169 1.51 2.40 6.53
C LEU A 169 2.17 3.64 7.10
N PHE A 170 3.19 3.44 7.93
CA PHE A 170 3.94 4.51 8.57
C PHE A 170 5.43 4.36 8.22
N SER A 171 6.16 5.46 8.06
CA SER A 171 7.62 5.44 7.99
C SER A 171 8.26 6.48 8.89
N GLY A 172 9.52 6.26 9.28
CA GLY A 172 10.35 7.23 9.99
C GLY A 172 11.76 6.71 10.22
N THR A 173 12.66 7.57 10.70
CA THR A 173 14.09 7.23 10.89
C THR A 173 14.50 7.01 12.35
N ASP A 174 13.66 7.40 13.32
CA ASP A 174 13.88 7.15 14.74
C ASP A 174 12.76 6.24 15.28
N GLU A 175 13.09 4.96 15.50
CA GLU A 175 12.17 3.97 16.05
C GLU A 175 11.58 4.39 17.41
N GLN A 176 12.38 5.01 18.29
CA GLN A 176 11.91 5.42 19.61
C GLN A 176 10.93 6.59 19.48
N ALA A 177 11.24 7.58 18.63
CA ALA A 177 10.34 8.71 18.37
C ALA A 177 9.02 8.24 17.73
N MET A 178 9.08 7.33 16.76
CA MET A 178 7.88 6.72 16.15
C MET A 178 7.02 6.00 17.19
N ARG A 179 7.62 5.18 18.05
CA ARG A 179 6.91 4.44 19.10
C ARG A 179 6.32 5.37 20.16
N ALA A 180 6.98 6.49 20.46
CA ALA A 180 6.47 7.51 21.36
C ALA A 180 5.27 8.25 20.77
N ARG A 181 5.32 8.59 19.47
CA ARG A 181 4.23 9.27 18.75
C ARG A 181 3.02 8.36 18.49
N TYR A 182 3.25 7.08 18.24
CA TYR A 182 2.22 6.11 17.86
C TYR A 182 2.20 4.92 18.83
N PRO A 183 1.42 4.98 19.93
CA PRO A 183 1.40 3.94 20.96
C PRO A 183 1.06 2.53 20.45
N PHE A 184 0.30 2.41 19.36
CA PHE A 184 -0.01 1.10 18.75
C PHE A 184 1.23 0.40 18.18
N LEU A 185 2.32 1.12 17.94
CA LEU A 185 3.58 0.52 17.48
C LEU A 185 4.32 -0.20 18.61
N GLN A 186 4.10 0.14 19.89
CA GLN A 186 4.87 -0.38 21.03
C GLN A 186 4.96 -1.92 21.11
N GLY A 187 3.91 -2.64 20.69
CA GLY A 187 3.89 -4.11 20.63
C GLY A 187 4.04 -4.70 19.23
N THR A 188 4.30 -3.88 18.22
CA THR A 188 4.35 -4.29 16.81
C THR A 188 5.78 -4.28 16.29
N ALA A 189 6.16 -5.29 15.51
CA ALA A 189 7.43 -5.31 14.81
C ALA A 189 7.46 -4.21 13.73
N LEU A 190 8.53 -3.42 13.71
CA LEU A 190 8.82 -2.51 12.61
C LEU A 190 9.74 -3.20 11.61
N LEU A 191 9.50 -2.97 10.32
CA LEU A 191 10.43 -3.38 9.29
C LEU A 191 11.56 -2.37 9.23
N ARG A 192 12.78 -2.81 9.52
CA ARG A 192 13.99 -1.98 9.49
C ARG A 192 14.70 -2.15 8.14
N PHE A 193 15.03 -1.03 7.51
CA PHE A 193 15.76 -0.99 6.25
C PHE A 193 17.05 -0.21 6.43
N ASP A 194 18.16 -0.94 6.39
CA ASP A 194 19.50 -0.37 6.32
C ASP A 194 19.90 -0.26 4.84
N ARG A 195 20.22 0.95 4.38
CA ARG A 195 20.64 1.21 3.00
C ARG A 195 21.99 1.89 2.98
N GLU A 196 22.81 1.49 2.02
CA GLU A 196 24.05 2.21 1.71
C GLU A 196 23.73 3.68 1.42
N ASN A 197 24.57 4.59 1.93
CA ASN A 197 24.43 6.05 1.80
C ASN A 197 23.24 6.70 2.51
N MET A 198 22.44 5.96 3.29
CA MET A 198 21.49 6.57 4.23
C MET A 198 22.15 6.76 5.60
N PRO A 199 22.04 7.95 6.22
CA PRO A 199 22.69 8.22 7.51
C PRO A 199 22.05 7.45 8.67
N THR A 200 20.77 7.09 8.54
CA THR A 200 19.99 6.35 9.53
C THR A 200 19.12 5.31 8.83
N PRO A 201 18.80 4.18 9.50
CA PRO A 201 17.86 3.21 8.96
C PRO A 201 16.47 3.84 8.75
N LEU A 202 15.73 3.34 7.78
CA LEU A 202 14.32 3.67 7.61
C LEU A 202 13.45 2.56 8.22
N PHE A 203 12.53 2.92 9.11
CA PHE A 203 11.60 2.01 9.75
C PHE A 203 10.23 2.13 9.10
N PHE A 204 9.58 0.99 8.83
CA PHE A 204 8.19 0.95 8.38
C PHE A 204 7.31 0.23 9.39
N GLY A 205 6.23 0.90 9.79
CA GLY A 205 5.19 0.36 10.66
C GLY A 205 3.89 0.12 9.90
N LEU A 206 3.11 -0.84 10.36
CA LEU A 206 1.79 -1.11 9.83
C LEU A 206 0.77 -1.08 10.97
N ARG A 207 -0.36 -0.42 10.74
CA ARG A 207 -1.56 -0.56 11.56
C ARG A 207 -2.66 -1.13 10.70
N SER A 208 -3.37 -2.12 11.20
CA SER A 208 -4.54 -2.64 10.51
C SER A 208 -5.80 -2.54 11.37
N GLY A 209 -6.94 -2.51 10.70
CA GLY A 209 -8.25 -2.56 11.32
C GLY A 209 -9.30 -3.01 10.31
N TYR A 210 -10.39 -3.56 10.81
CA TYR A 210 -11.51 -3.99 9.98
C TYR A 210 -12.83 -3.42 10.51
N ALA A 211 -13.79 -3.24 9.62
CA ALA A 211 -15.17 -2.93 9.96
C ALA A 211 -16.00 -4.21 9.80
N PRO A 212 -16.61 -4.73 10.88
CA PRO A 212 -17.58 -5.81 10.75
C PRO A 212 -18.88 -5.26 10.14
N GLY A 213 -19.57 -6.08 9.36
CA GLY A 213 -20.88 -5.71 8.83
C GLY A 213 -21.27 -6.49 7.58
N PRO A 214 -22.51 -6.32 7.11
CA PRO A 214 -22.91 -6.85 5.81
C PRO A 214 -22.02 -6.27 4.72
N GLN A 215 -21.75 -7.06 3.67
CA GLN A 215 -21.07 -6.55 2.47
C GLN A 215 -21.92 -5.42 1.87
N GLN A 216 -21.36 -4.23 1.81
CA GLN A 216 -22.07 -3.01 1.36
C GLN A 216 -21.48 -2.39 0.10
N SER A 217 -20.37 -2.91 -0.41
CA SER A 217 -19.57 -2.29 -1.46
C SER A 217 -19.12 -3.28 -2.52
N THR A 218 -18.96 -2.78 -3.75
CA THR A 218 -18.29 -3.49 -4.83
C THR A 218 -16.89 -3.93 -4.38
N PRO A 219 -16.49 -5.20 -4.63
CA PRO A 219 -15.15 -5.66 -4.30
C PRO A 219 -14.06 -4.78 -4.90
N GLY A 220 -12.95 -4.65 -4.19
CA GLY A 220 -11.82 -3.90 -4.71
C GLY A 220 -10.88 -3.41 -3.63
N VAL A 221 -9.71 -2.96 -4.09
CA VAL A 221 -8.64 -2.43 -3.25
C VAL A 221 -8.31 -1.02 -3.73
N VAL A 222 -8.38 -0.06 -2.82
CA VAL A 222 -7.85 1.30 -3.00
C VAL A 222 -6.52 1.41 -2.26
N VAL A 223 -5.54 2.00 -2.91
CA VAL A 223 -4.30 2.48 -2.28
C VAL A 223 -4.26 3.98 -2.46
N VAL A 224 -4.13 4.73 -1.36
CA VAL A 224 -3.94 6.19 -1.38
C VAL A 224 -2.64 6.51 -0.66
N GLY A 225 -1.85 7.43 -1.19
CA GLY A 225 -0.66 7.97 -0.54
C GLY A 225 -0.29 9.32 -1.14
N GLY A 226 0.89 9.82 -0.81
CA GLY A 226 1.43 11.06 -1.40
C GLY A 226 1.75 12.17 -0.42
N TRP A 227 1.35 12.04 0.85
CA TRP A 227 1.58 13.08 1.84
C TRP A 227 2.95 13.07 2.51
N GLY A 228 3.46 11.89 2.89
CA GLY A 228 4.75 11.74 3.56
C GLY A 228 4.66 11.80 5.08
N ALA A 229 5.70 11.32 5.77
CA ALA A 229 5.66 11.03 7.21
C ALA A 229 5.46 12.27 8.10
N GLY A 230 5.96 13.43 7.68
CA GLY A 230 5.84 14.69 8.43
C GLY A 230 4.57 15.50 8.16
N ALA A 231 3.62 14.99 7.37
CA ALA A 231 2.53 15.82 6.85
C ALA A 231 1.51 16.17 7.94
N SER A 232 1.10 17.44 7.98
CA SER A 232 0.07 17.92 8.91
C SER A 232 -1.33 17.59 8.40
N VAL A 233 -2.25 17.24 9.29
CA VAL A 233 -3.67 17.06 8.95
C VAL A 233 -4.37 18.37 8.56
N ASP A 234 -3.77 19.50 8.92
CA ASP A 234 -4.33 20.84 8.68
C ASP A 234 -3.88 21.43 7.34
N ASP A 235 -2.84 20.87 6.72
CA ASP A 235 -2.30 21.36 5.46
C ASP A 235 -2.98 20.67 4.28
N PRO A 236 -3.23 21.38 3.17
CA PRO A 236 -3.54 20.76 1.89
C PRO A 236 -2.40 19.87 1.45
N ILE A 237 -2.65 18.58 1.24
CA ILE A 237 -1.60 17.65 0.83
C ILE A 237 -2.00 16.94 -0.47
N PRO A 238 -1.16 16.94 -1.51
CA PRO A 238 -1.47 16.19 -2.70
C PRO A 238 -1.50 14.68 -2.43
N MET A 239 -2.49 14.02 -3.00
CA MET A 239 -2.72 12.58 -2.89
C MET A 239 -2.74 11.96 -4.27
N VAL A 240 -2.25 10.72 -4.33
CA VAL A 240 -2.38 9.86 -5.49
C VAL A 240 -3.10 8.60 -5.05
N SER A 241 -4.13 8.22 -5.79
CA SER A 241 -4.90 7.03 -5.54
C SER A 241 -4.80 6.04 -6.70
N VAL A 242 -4.83 4.75 -6.37
CA VAL A 242 -5.03 3.65 -7.31
C VAL A 242 -6.12 2.77 -6.75
N TRP A 243 -7.15 2.50 -7.56
CA TRP A 243 -8.21 1.57 -7.25
C TRP A 243 -8.21 0.42 -8.24
N VAL A 244 -8.37 -0.80 -7.75
CA VAL A 244 -8.63 -1.97 -8.59
C VAL A 244 -9.91 -2.65 -8.14
N GLY A 245 -10.79 -2.94 -9.08
CA GLY A 245 -12.08 -3.57 -8.81
C GLY A 245 -12.83 -3.92 -10.10
N PRO A 246 -13.97 -4.61 -10.01
CA PRO A 246 -14.86 -4.85 -11.14
C PRO A 246 -15.23 -3.55 -11.85
N ASP A 247 -15.44 -3.62 -13.16
CA ASP A 247 -16.14 -2.54 -13.84
C ASP A 247 -17.57 -2.48 -13.30
N GLU A 248 -17.89 -1.45 -12.52
CA GLU A 248 -19.29 -1.14 -12.23
C GLU A 248 -19.97 -0.82 -13.56
N VAL A 249 -20.87 -1.71 -13.99
CA VAL A 249 -21.85 -1.39 -15.02
C VAL A 249 -22.81 -0.38 -14.39
N GLY A 250 -22.47 0.92 -14.41
CA GLY A 250 -23.39 1.95 -13.94
C GLY A 250 -22.83 3.18 -13.21
N LEU A 251 -21.57 3.58 -13.38
CA LEU A 251 -21.25 5.00 -13.22
C LEU A 251 -21.50 5.68 -14.56
N ASP A 252 -22.69 6.25 -14.66
CA ASP A 252 -23.14 7.12 -15.74
C ASP A 252 -22.04 8.16 -16.06
N PRO A 253 -21.60 8.34 -17.31
CA PRO A 253 -20.64 9.37 -17.70
C PRO A 253 -21.16 10.82 -17.50
N GLY A 254 -22.36 11.02 -16.93
CA GLY A 254 -22.97 12.33 -16.67
C GLY A 254 -22.39 13.14 -15.50
N LEU A 255 -21.26 12.76 -14.92
CA LEU A 255 -20.50 13.55 -13.95
C LEU A 255 -19.26 14.20 -14.60
N GLU A 256 -19.42 14.70 -15.83
CA GLU A 256 -18.59 15.79 -16.32
C GLU A 256 -19.17 17.12 -15.82
N ALA A 257 -18.34 17.84 -15.06
CA ALA A 257 -18.42 19.26 -14.75
C ALA A 257 -19.80 19.95 -14.84
N LYS A 258 -20.39 20.24 -13.67
CA LYS A 258 -21.07 21.53 -13.46
C LYS A 258 -20.33 22.31 -12.39
#